data_AF-A0A0N1DCV3-F1
#
_entry.id   AF-A0A0N1DCV3-F1
#
_cell.length_a   1.000
_cell.length_b   1.000
_cell.length_c   1.000
_cell.angle_alpha   90.00
_cell.angle_beta   90.00
_cell.angle_gamma   90.00
#
_symmetry.space_group_name_H-M   'P 1'
#
loop_
_entity.id
_entity.type
_entity.pdbx_description
1 polymer ?
#
loop_
_entity_poly.entity_id
_entity_poly.type
_entity_poly.pdbx_seq_one_letter_code
_entity_poly.pdbx_strand_id
1 'polypeptide(L)'
;MTNTVFLEVDKANGAILSYSNEKLKSSTSDFIEATAVELNYLNYLEANVLPAGMITTLADLQDYRTKTKALAQAKAKAAQSKLQLAKSEAAVRAAKASLEIFMNAEAAKRNISRAELESLLADRQKRLAAANDTNNTNPPPDDDKARQSLIQQIKTRNNFK
;
A
#
# COMPACT_ATOMS: atom_id res chain seq x y z
N MET A 1 7.58 -25.00 30.85
CA MET A 1 6.47 -25.96 30.62
C MET A 1 5.29 -25.15 30.12
N THR A 2 4.85 -25.37 28.88
CA THR A 2 3.58 -24.80 28.42
C THR A 2 2.48 -25.59 29.11
N ASN A 3 1.91 -25.04 30.19
CA ASN A 3 0.70 -25.59 30.79
C ASN A 3 -0.43 -25.37 29.78
N THR A 4 -0.68 -26.38 28.96
CA THR A 4 -1.81 -26.39 28.04
C THR A 4 -3.08 -26.47 28.89
N VAL A 5 -3.91 -25.44 28.80
CA VAL A 5 -5.20 -25.40 29.49
C VAL A 5 -6.28 -25.74 28.49
N PHE A 6 -7.22 -26.58 28.89
CA PHE A 6 -8.40 -26.94 28.12
C PHE A 6 -9.62 -26.29 28.76
N LEU A 7 -10.39 -25.54 27.97
CA LEU A 7 -11.68 -25.02 28.36
C LEU A 7 -12.74 -26.09 28.11
N GLU A 8 -13.52 -26.39 29.13
CA GLU A 8 -14.74 -27.17 28.98
C GLU A 8 -15.84 -26.27 28.44
N VAL A 9 -16.37 -26.63 27.28
CA VAL A 9 -17.38 -25.88 26.57
C VAL A 9 -18.63 -26.75 26.41
N ASP A 10 -19.79 -26.26 26.81
CA ASP A 10 -21.06 -26.94 26.58
C ASP A 10 -21.37 -27.00 25.07
N LYS A 11 -21.66 -28.20 24.55
CA LYS A 11 -21.99 -28.41 23.13
C LYS A 11 -23.31 -27.75 22.74
N ALA A 12 -24.23 -27.55 23.67
CA ALA A 12 -25.57 -27.05 23.36
C ALA A 12 -25.57 -25.56 23.02
N ASN A 13 -24.76 -24.75 23.71
CA ASN A 13 -24.80 -23.29 23.64
C ASN A 13 -23.42 -22.64 23.55
N GLY A 14 -22.33 -23.39 23.62
CA GLY A 14 -20.97 -22.86 23.57
C GLY A 14 -20.54 -22.14 24.84
N ALA A 15 -21.24 -22.32 25.96
CA ALA A 15 -20.88 -21.76 27.26
C ALA A 15 -19.56 -22.33 27.77
N ILE A 16 -18.67 -21.49 28.28
CA ILE A 16 -17.44 -21.94 28.94
C ILE A 16 -17.80 -22.24 30.40
N LEU A 17 -17.69 -23.52 30.78
CA LEU A 17 -18.13 -24.01 32.08
C LEU A 17 -16.97 -24.07 33.08
N SER A 18 -15.81 -24.54 32.64
CA SER A 18 -14.65 -24.78 33.49
C SER A 18 -13.37 -24.81 32.66
N TYR A 19 -12.22 -24.95 33.34
CA TYR A 19 -10.95 -25.23 32.68
C TYR A 19 -10.14 -26.28 33.44
N SER A 20 -9.40 -27.10 32.70
CA SER A 20 -8.57 -28.19 33.20
C SER A 20 -7.21 -28.23 32.50
N ASN A 21 -6.21 -28.86 33.10
CA ASN A 21 -4.92 -29.10 32.45
C ASN A 21 -4.90 -30.42 31.65
N GLU A 22 -6.02 -31.15 31.65
CA GLU A 22 -6.17 -32.45 31.01
C GLU A 22 -7.38 -32.46 30.12
N LYS A 23 -7.24 -33.06 28.93
CA LYS A 23 -8.35 -33.25 28.01
C LYS A 23 -9.22 -34.40 28.50
N LEU A 24 -10.40 -34.07 29.03
CA LEU A 24 -11.37 -35.07 29.44
C LEU A 24 -12.26 -35.48 28.26
N LYS A 25 -12.93 -36.63 28.39
CA LYS A 25 -13.99 -37.05 27.47
C LYS A 25 -15.32 -36.79 28.14
N SER A 26 -16.17 -35.99 27.49
CA SER A 26 -17.54 -35.75 27.89
C SER A 26 -18.49 -35.96 26.71
N SER A 27 -19.66 -36.53 26.99
CA SER A 27 -20.73 -36.61 26.00
C SER A 27 -21.37 -35.23 25.77
N THR A 28 -21.43 -34.40 26.81
CA THR A 28 -22.12 -33.09 26.82
C THR A 28 -21.21 -31.91 26.51
N SER A 29 -19.90 -32.05 26.77
CA SER A 29 -18.95 -30.95 26.68
C SER A 29 -17.84 -31.25 25.67
N ASP A 30 -17.35 -30.20 25.02
CA ASP A 30 -16.12 -30.19 24.22
C ASP A 30 -14.98 -29.57 25.01
N PHE A 31 -13.75 -30.05 24.76
CA PHE A 31 -12.54 -29.55 25.41
C PHE A 31 -11.65 -28.87 24.39
N ILE A 32 -11.55 -27.55 24.49
CA ILE A 32 -10.84 -26.70 23.53
C ILE A 32 -9.58 -26.16 24.19
N GLU A 33 -8.45 -26.31 23.52
CA GLU A 33 -7.20 -25.74 24.00
C GLU A 33 -7.26 -24.21 24.05
N ALA A 34 -6.78 -23.64 25.15
CA ALA A 34 -6.65 -22.21 25.38
C ALA A 34 -5.31 -21.87 26.01
N THR A 35 -4.86 -20.65 25.73
CA THR A 35 -3.63 -20.09 26.29
C THR A 35 -3.92 -19.32 27.59
N ALA A 36 -2.89 -19.10 28.42
CA ALA A 36 -3.02 -18.28 29.62
C ALA A 36 -3.51 -16.85 29.33
N VAL A 37 -3.16 -16.29 28.17
CA VAL A 37 -3.61 -14.95 27.75
C VAL A 37 -5.10 -14.96 27.42
N GLU A 38 -5.58 -16.01 26.76
CA GLU A 38 -6.99 -16.19 26.44
C GLU A 38 -7.83 -16.35 27.71
N LEU A 39 -7.36 -17.12 28.69
CA LEU A 39 -8.00 -17.23 30.01
C LEU A 39 -8.11 -15.88 30.71
N ASN A 40 -7.02 -15.10 30.72
CA ASN A 40 -7.05 -13.76 31.30
C ASN A 40 -8.05 -12.84 30.59
N TYR A 41 -8.18 -12.95 29.27
CA TYR A 41 -9.18 -12.20 28.52
C TYR A 41 -10.60 -12.59 28.90
N LEU A 42 -10.88 -13.90 29.01
CA LEU A 42 -12.20 -14.39 29.42
C LEU A 42 -12.53 -13.94 30.86
N ASN A 43 -11.61 -14.11 31.80
CA ASN A 43 -11.76 -13.62 33.17
C ASN A 43 -12.01 -12.11 33.22
N TYR A 44 -11.33 -11.35 32.36
CA TYR A 44 -11.55 -9.90 32.25
C TYR A 44 -12.95 -9.58 31.75
N LEU A 45 -13.46 -10.30 30.74
CA LEU A 45 -14.83 -10.13 30.24
C LEU A 45 -15.85 -10.39 31.34
N GLU A 46 -15.73 -11.49 32.06
CA GLU A 46 -16.67 -11.84 33.14
C GLU A 46 -16.65 -10.82 34.27
N ALA A 47 -15.47 -10.32 34.63
CA ALA A 47 -15.34 -9.39 35.76
C ALA A 47 -15.71 -7.93 35.42
N ASN A 48 -15.60 -7.51 34.15
CA ASN A 48 -15.65 -6.07 33.80
C ASN A 48 -16.63 -5.71 32.68
N VAL A 49 -17.06 -6.68 31.87
CA VAL A 49 -17.84 -6.40 30.65
C VAL A 49 -19.21 -7.05 30.71
N LEU A 50 -19.26 -8.31 31.15
CA LEU A 50 -20.50 -9.08 31.20
C LEU A 50 -21.32 -8.69 32.43
N PRO A 51 -22.65 -8.53 32.29
CA PRO A 51 -23.56 -8.40 33.43
C PRO A 51 -23.47 -9.59 34.39
N ALA A 52 -23.77 -9.36 35.66
CA ALA A 52 -23.81 -10.42 36.66
C ALA A 52 -24.76 -11.56 36.22
N GLY A 53 -24.25 -12.79 36.25
CA GLY A 53 -24.98 -14.00 35.82
C GLY A 53 -24.81 -14.35 34.34
N MET A 54 -24.10 -13.54 33.55
CA MET A 54 -23.62 -13.95 32.23
C MET A 54 -22.25 -14.59 32.33
N ILE A 55 -21.99 -15.54 31.44
CA ILE A 55 -20.74 -16.30 31.35
C ILE A 55 -20.12 -16.09 29.98
N THR A 56 -18.80 -16.24 29.91
CA THR A 56 -18.12 -16.21 28.61
C THR A 56 -18.47 -17.41 27.76
N THR A 57 -18.44 -17.20 26.45
CA THR A 57 -18.77 -18.22 25.45
C THR A 57 -17.59 -18.48 24.54
N LEU A 58 -17.64 -19.59 23.80
CA LEU A 58 -16.68 -19.89 22.75
C LEU A 58 -16.64 -18.81 21.67
N ALA A 59 -17.75 -18.11 21.41
CA ALA A 59 -17.80 -17.01 20.44
C ALA A 59 -16.89 -15.86 20.88
N ASP A 60 -16.89 -15.49 22.17
CA ASP A 60 -16.03 -14.43 22.71
C ASP A 60 -14.54 -14.76 22.53
N LEU A 61 -14.18 -16.03 22.74
CA LEU A 61 -12.82 -16.52 22.52
C LEU A 61 -12.44 -16.49 21.03
N GLN A 62 -13.34 -16.92 20.14
CA GLN A 62 -13.10 -16.90 18.70
C GLN A 62 -12.94 -15.47 18.16
N ASP A 63 -13.73 -14.53 18.68
CA ASP A 63 -13.60 -13.11 18.37
C ASP A 63 -12.25 -12.56 18.81
N TYR A 64 -11.80 -12.90 20.01
CA TYR A 64 -10.47 -12.53 20.50
C TYR A 64 -9.35 -13.08 19.61
N ARG A 65 -9.43 -14.37 19.25
CA ARG A 65 -8.45 -15.02 18.34
C ARG A 65 -8.43 -14.35 16.97
N THR A 66 -9.59 -13.98 16.45
CA THR A 66 -9.70 -13.29 15.15
C THR A 66 -9.07 -11.91 15.22
N LYS A 67 -9.39 -11.12 16.26
CA LYS A 67 -8.84 -9.77 16.47
C LYS A 67 -7.32 -9.80 16.66
N THR A 68 -6.81 -10.72 17.47
CA THR A 68 -5.36 -10.87 17.71
C THR A 68 -4.61 -11.28 16.45
N LYS A 69 -5.14 -12.23 15.66
CA LYS A 69 -4.56 -12.61 14.37
C LYS A 69 -4.54 -11.43 13.39
N ALA A 70 -5.65 -10.69 13.28
CA ALA A 70 -5.73 -9.50 12.43
C ALA A 70 -4.71 -8.42 12.85
N LEU A 71 -4.58 -8.18 14.17
CA LEU A 71 -3.62 -7.22 14.72
C LEU A 71 -2.17 -7.65 14.48
N ALA A 72 -1.86 -8.93 14.60
CA ALA A 72 -0.53 -9.47 14.28
C ALA A 72 -0.21 -9.28 12.79
N GLN A 73 -1.16 -9.55 11.89
CA GLN A 73 -1.00 -9.33 10.45
C GLN A 73 -0.82 -7.85 10.11
N ALA A 74 -1.59 -6.96 10.74
CA ALA A 74 -1.46 -5.52 10.55
C ALA A 74 -0.08 -5.01 10.98
N LYS A 75 0.42 -5.47 12.14
CA LYS A 75 1.77 -5.15 12.62
C LYS A 75 2.85 -5.65 11.67
N ALA A 76 2.71 -6.88 11.15
CA ALA A 76 3.66 -7.44 10.18
C ALA A 76 3.71 -6.62 8.88
N LYS A 77 2.54 -6.25 8.33
CA LYS A 77 2.45 -5.39 7.14
C LYS A 77 3.09 -4.02 7.39
N ALA A 78 2.78 -3.38 8.52
CA ALA A 78 3.35 -2.09 8.88
C ALA A 78 4.89 -2.16 9.02
N ALA A 79 5.43 -3.24 9.60
CA ALA A 79 6.88 -3.45 9.69
C ALA A 79 7.51 -3.61 8.30
N GLN A 80 6.88 -4.35 7.39
CA GLN A 80 7.37 -4.53 6.02
C GLN A 80 7.37 -3.20 5.25
N SER A 81 6.30 -2.41 5.35
CA SER A 81 6.22 -1.09 4.70
C SER A 81 7.29 -0.14 5.23
N LYS A 82 7.54 -0.12 6.54
CA LYS A 82 8.63 0.67 7.14
C LYS A 82 10.00 0.25 6.60
N LEU A 83 10.24 -1.06 6.45
CA LEU A 83 11.49 -1.55 5.90
C LEU A 83 11.67 -1.16 4.43
N GLN A 84 10.60 -1.24 3.63
CA GLN A 84 10.64 -0.79 2.23
C GLN A 84 10.89 0.71 2.12
N LEU A 85 10.25 1.51 2.96
CA LEU A 85 10.49 2.96 3.01
C LEU A 85 11.96 3.25 3.34
N ALA A 86 12.50 2.64 4.40
CA ALA A 86 13.90 2.81 4.78
C ALA A 86 14.88 2.42 3.66
N LYS A 87 14.61 1.31 2.95
CA LYS A 87 15.41 0.91 1.78
C LYS A 87 15.32 1.93 0.64
N SER A 88 14.13 2.44 0.36
CA SER A 88 13.93 3.45 -0.69
C SER A 88 14.64 4.77 -0.35
N GLU A 89 14.59 5.21 0.91
CA GLU A 89 15.29 6.41 1.37
C GLU A 89 16.80 6.26 1.26
N ALA A 90 17.34 5.09 1.63
CA ALA A 90 18.76 4.80 1.48
C ALA A 90 19.18 4.82 0.00
N ALA A 91 18.37 4.23 -0.89
CA ALA A 91 18.62 4.24 -2.33
C ALA A 91 18.58 5.66 -2.91
N VAL A 92 17.62 6.49 -2.49
CA VAL A 92 17.53 7.90 -2.92
C VAL A 92 18.73 8.70 -2.44
N ARG A 93 19.19 8.50 -1.20
CA ARG A 93 20.40 9.16 -0.69
C ARG A 93 21.64 8.75 -1.49
N ALA A 94 21.80 7.45 -1.77
CA ALA A 94 22.90 6.96 -2.59
C ALA A 94 22.86 7.52 -4.02
N ALA A 95 21.68 7.55 -4.66
CA ALA A 95 21.51 8.12 -5.99
C ALA A 95 21.84 9.62 -6.03
N LYS A 96 21.41 10.38 -5.01
CA LYS A 96 21.76 11.81 -4.90
C LYS A 96 23.27 12.01 -4.76
N ALA A 97 23.93 11.26 -3.88
CA ALA A 97 25.38 11.36 -3.71
C ALA A 97 26.13 11.03 -5.02
N SER A 98 25.73 9.97 -5.72
CA SER A 98 26.30 9.61 -7.02
C SER A 98 26.09 10.70 -8.08
N LEU A 99 24.90 11.30 -8.11
CA LEU A 99 24.60 12.41 -9.02
C LEU A 99 25.48 13.63 -8.70
N GLU A 100 25.65 13.98 -7.44
CA GLU A 100 26.52 15.10 -7.03
C GLU A 100 27.97 14.87 -7.45
N ILE A 101 28.51 13.68 -7.23
CA ILE A 101 29.86 13.31 -7.67
C ILE A 101 29.98 13.45 -9.19
N PHE A 102 28.99 12.94 -9.93
CA PHE A 102 28.97 13.04 -11.40
C PHE A 102 28.93 14.50 -11.87
N MET A 103 28.02 15.31 -11.32
CA MET A 103 27.86 16.72 -11.68
C MET A 103 29.13 17.53 -11.40
N ASN A 104 29.79 17.28 -10.26
CA ASN A 104 31.06 17.91 -9.94
C ASN A 104 32.17 17.50 -10.91
N ALA A 105 32.28 16.20 -11.21
CA ALA A 105 33.28 15.70 -12.16
C ALA A 105 33.08 16.25 -13.58
N GLU A 106 31.84 16.35 -14.04
CA GLU A 106 31.51 16.86 -15.37
C GLU A 106 31.71 18.38 -15.48
N ALA A 107 31.39 19.13 -14.42
CA ALA A 107 31.67 20.56 -14.34
C ALA A 107 33.19 20.82 -14.38
N ALA A 108 33.98 20.04 -13.63
CA ALA A 108 35.43 20.12 -13.62
C ALA A 108 36.04 19.81 -15.01
N LYS A 109 35.57 18.77 -15.71
CA LYS A 109 36.02 18.45 -17.08
C LYS A 109 35.79 19.59 -18.07
N ARG A 110 34.72 20.36 -17.87
CA ARG A 110 34.33 21.49 -18.72
C ARG A 110 34.90 22.82 -18.25
N ASN A 111 35.62 22.83 -17.13
CA ASN A 111 36.16 24.02 -16.48
C ASN A 111 35.08 25.09 -16.19
N ILE A 112 33.89 24.65 -15.80
CA ILE A 112 32.77 25.52 -15.40
C ILE A 112 32.32 25.18 -13.98
N SER A 113 31.56 26.08 -13.35
CA SER A 113 30.94 25.80 -12.06
C SER A 113 29.78 24.81 -12.21
N ARG A 114 29.46 24.11 -11.11
CA ARG A 114 28.29 23.21 -11.05
C ARG A 114 26.99 23.95 -11.36
N ALA A 115 26.83 25.17 -10.87
CA ALA A 115 25.62 25.98 -11.09
C ALA A 115 25.44 26.33 -12.59
N GLU A 116 26.53 26.64 -13.29
CA GLU A 116 26.51 26.87 -14.73
C GLU A 116 26.16 25.58 -15.50
N LEU A 117 26.71 24.44 -15.10
CA LEU A 117 26.35 23.15 -15.69
C LEU A 117 24.86 22.84 -15.50
N GLU A 118 24.31 23.07 -14.30
CA GLU A 118 22.89 22.89 -14.01
C GLU A 118 22.01 23.83 -14.86
N SER A 119 22.41 25.10 -15.03
CA SER A 119 21.69 26.05 -15.90
C SER A 119 21.69 25.59 -17.36
N LEU A 120 22.84 25.14 -17.88
CA LEU A 120 22.94 24.64 -19.26
C LEU A 120 22.09 23.39 -19.49
N LEU A 121 22.02 22.49 -18.52
CA LEU A 121 21.16 21.31 -18.58
C LEU A 121 19.68 21.70 -18.56
N ALA A 122 19.28 22.63 -17.69
CA ALA A 122 17.91 23.12 -17.62
C ALA A 122 17.48 23.79 -18.93
N ASP A 123 18.34 24.62 -19.52
CA ASP A 123 18.08 25.27 -20.81
C ASP A 123 17.98 24.25 -21.95
N ARG A 124 18.84 23.23 -21.95
CA ARG A 124 18.77 22.14 -22.92
C ARG A 124 17.45 21.37 -22.78
N GLN A 125 17.02 21.08 -21.56
CA GLN A 125 15.77 20.37 -21.30
C GLN A 125 14.55 21.18 -21.77
N LYS A 126 14.52 22.49 -21.52
CA LYS A 126 13.47 23.39 -22.05
C LYS A 126 13.42 23.38 -23.57
N ARG A 127 14.58 23.43 -24.24
CA ARG A 127 14.65 23.36 -25.71
C ARG A 127 14.13 22.03 -26.24
N LEU A 128 14.45 20.91 -25.59
CA LEU A 128 13.96 19.59 -25.97
C LEU A 128 12.44 19.45 -25.76
N ALA A 129 11.91 20.00 -24.67
CA ALA A 129 10.46 20.02 -24.42
C ALA A 129 9.72 20.86 -25.49
N ALA A 130 10.22 22.07 -25.78
CA ALA A 130 9.64 22.94 -26.80
C ALA A 130 9.70 22.34 -28.21
N ALA A 131 10.80 21.64 -28.55
CA ALA A 131 10.93 20.94 -29.83
C ALA A 131 9.91 19.79 -29.98
N ASN A 132 9.52 19.16 -28.87
CA ASN A 132 8.51 18.09 -28.87
C ASN A 132 7.09 18.63 -29.04
N ASP A 133 6.79 19.82 -28.49
CA ASP A 133 5.49 20.49 -28.68
C ASP A 133 5.33 21.03 -30.11
N THR A 134 6.41 21.48 -30.75
CA THR A 134 6.36 21.97 -32.15
C THR A 134 6.17 20.87 -33.20
N ASN A 135 6.36 19.60 -32.85
CA ASN A 135 6.08 18.46 -33.75
C ASN A 135 4.61 18.01 -33.72
N ASN A 136 3.74 18.63 -32.90
CA ASN A 136 2.30 18.37 -32.86
C ASN A 136 1.45 19.58 -33.27
N THR A 137 1.95 20.40 -34.21
CA THR A 137 1.09 21.32 -34.97
C THR A 137 0.80 20.73 -36.34
N ASN A 138 0.06 19.62 -36.37
CA ASN A 138 -0.87 19.44 -37.48
C ASN A 138 -1.95 20.51 -37.29
N PRO A 139 -2.16 21.45 -38.24
CA PRO A 139 -3.25 22.40 -38.12
C PRO A 139 -4.59 21.62 -38.03
N PRO A 140 -5.55 22.05 -37.19
CA PRO A 140 -6.88 21.47 -37.14
C PRO A 140 -7.50 21.43 -38.54
N PRO A 141 -8.28 20.41 -38.91
CA PRO A 141 -8.90 20.29 -40.25
C PRO A 141 -10.05 21.29 -40.52
N ASP A 142 -10.11 22.40 -39.76
CA ASP A 142 -11.18 23.41 -39.83
C ASP A 142 -10.73 24.73 -40.46
N ASP A 143 -9.61 24.75 -41.19
CA ASP A 143 -9.32 25.87 -42.09
C ASP A 143 -10.23 25.78 -43.33
N ASP A 144 -11.45 26.29 -43.15
CA ASP A 144 -12.47 26.48 -44.18
C ASP A 144 -11.90 27.24 -45.40
N LYS A 145 -10.84 28.04 -45.19
CA LYS A 145 -10.06 28.70 -46.25
C LYS A 145 -9.32 27.72 -47.16
N ALA A 146 -8.74 26.64 -46.64
CA ALA A 146 -8.06 25.64 -47.44
C ALA A 146 -9.06 24.83 -48.28
N ARG A 147 -10.23 24.49 -47.69
CA ARG A 147 -11.36 23.89 -48.42
C ARG A 147 -11.89 24.82 -49.50
N GLN A 148 -12.11 26.10 -49.20
CA GLN A 148 -12.59 27.07 -50.18
C GLN A 148 -11.59 27.32 -51.31
N SER A 149 -10.29 27.34 -51.02
CA SER A 149 -9.25 27.49 -52.04
C SER A 149 -9.21 26.29 -52.99
N LEU A 150 -9.43 25.07 -52.48
CA LEU A 150 -9.51 23.87 -53.32
C LEU A 150 -10.79 23.84 -54.17
N ILE A 151 -11.93 24.23 -53.60
CA ILE A 151 -13.20 24.33 -54.32
C ILE A 151 -13.11 25.39 -55.45
N GLN A 152 -12.47 26.53 -55.20
CA GLN A 152 -12.23 27.54 -56.24
C GLN A 152 -11.35 26.99 -57.38
N GLN A 153 -10.28 26.27 -57.07
CA GLN A 153 -9.42 25.64 -58.08
C GLN A 153 -10.15 24.58 -58.92
N ILE A 154 -11.05 23.82 -58.33
CA ILE A 154 -11.84 22.81 -59.06
C ILE A 154 -12.88 23.50 -59.95
N LYS A 155 -13.55 24.55 -59.47
CA LYS A 155 -14.50 25.33 -60.28
C LYS A 155 -13.83 25.99 -61.49
N THR A 156 -12.64 26.56 -61.33
CA THR A 156 -11.93 27.20 -62.44
C THR A 156 -11.43 26.20 -63.48
N ARG A 157 -11.07 24.96 -63.08
CA ARG A 157 -10.68 23.90 -64.03
C ARG A 157 -11.86 23.34 -64.84
N ASN A 158 -13.07 23.29 -64.30
CA ASN A 158 -14.24 22.77 -65.03
C ASN A 158 -14.81 23.75 -66.07
N ASN A 159 -14.39 25.02 -66.05
CA ASN A 159 -14.79 26.01 -67.06
C ASN A 159 -13.87 26.03 -68.29
N PHE A 160 -12.85 25.18 -68.34
CA PHE A 160 -12.03 24.93 -69.53
C PHE A 160 -12.31 23.51 -70.06
N LYS A 161 -13.51 23.31 -70.63
CA LYS A 161 -13.82 22.21 -71.54
C LYS A 161 -14.67 22.74 -72.69
#